data_AF-A0A7Y3UA01-F1
#
_entry.id   AF-A0A7Y3UA01-F1
#
_cell.length_a   1.000
_cell.length_b   1.000
_cell.length_c   1.000
_cell.angle_alpha   90.00
_cell.angle_beta   90.00
_cell.angle_gamma   90.00
#
_symmetry.space_group_name_H-M   'P 1'
#
loop_
_entity.id
_entity.type
_entity.pdbx_description
1 polymer ?
#
loop_
_entity_poly.entity_id
_entity_poly.type
_entity_poly.pdbx_seq_one_letter_code
_entity_poly.pdbx_strand_id
1 'polypeptide(L)'
;MQMAAVCPDLDPNDPRWVLASRAVDELQGAALSPDRRHRLLRLAHRLGMRQFDACMVIAVVQDQARLGKLDQWQADKDRGQAQAQSTEVMRRLQVIPIPKHASEAEYLAGRHRTLFWKMAASIGLAVLMLWALISWLRGG
;
A
#
# COMPACT_ATOMS: atom_id res chain seq x y z
N MET A 1 10.21 -13.19 -37.76
CA MET A 1 9.76 -11.80 -37.54
C MET A 1 9.15 -11.73 -36.14
N GLN A 2 9.95 -11.37 -35.13
CA GLN A 2 9.47 -11.16 -33.76
C GLN A 2 8.87 -9.76 -33.67
N MET A 3 7.58 -9.68 -33.37
CA MET A 3 6.93 -8.42 -32.99
C MET A 3 7.36 -8.13 -31.55
N ALA A 4 8.33 -7.24 -31.37
CA ALA A 4 8.69 -6.71 -30.07
C ALA A 4 7.44 -6.06 -29.46
N ALA A 5 6.98 -6.57 -28.32
CA ALA A 5 5.92 -5.96 -27.56
C ALA A 5 6.37 -4.53 -27.19
N VAL A 6 5.71 -3.53 -27.77
CA VAL A 6 5.81 -2.15 -27.31
C VAL A 6 5.16 -2.13 -25.93
N CYS A 7 5.94 -2.36 -24.88
CA CYS A 7 5.53 -2.01 -23.54
C CYS A 7 5.47 -0.47 -23.52
N PRO A 8 4.31 0.16 -23.30
CA PRO A 8 4.28 1.59 -23.12
C PRO A 8 5.12 1.90 -21.90
N ASP A 9 6.27 2.54 -22.13
CA ASP A 9 7.11 3.09 -21.09
C ASP A 9 6.18 3.97 -20.26
N LEU A 10 5.94 3.61 -18.99
CA LEU A 10 5.25 4.54 -18.10
C LEU A 10 6.11 5.80 -18.09
N ASP A 11 5.49 6.96 -18.29
CA ASP A 11 6.17 8.25 -18.07
C ASP A 11 6.96 8.14 -16.76
N PRO A 12 8.26 8.48 -16.73
CA PRO A 12 9.02 8.51 -15.48
C PRO A 12 8.35 9.34 -14.37
N ASN A 13 7.44 10.25 -14.74
CA ASN A 13 6.60 11.03 -13.83
C ASN A 13 5.25 10.36 -13.48
N ASP A 14 4.96 9.16 -13.97
CA ASP A 14 3.75 8.41 -13.63
C ASP A 14 3.74 8.16 -12.10
N PRO A 15 2.67 8.59 -11.40
CA PRO A 15 2.53 8.38 -9.96
C PRO A 15 2.78 6.94 -9.51
N ARG A 16 2.38 5.95 -10.33
CA ARG A 16 2.57 4.52 -10.07
C ARG A 16 4.06 4.17 -10.07
N TRP A 17 4.83 4.71 -11.02
CA TRP A 17 6.26 4.48 -11.13
C TRP A 17 7.04 5.12 -9.99
N VAL A 18 6.72 6.37 -9.66
CA VAL A 18 7.34 7.09 -8.54
C VAL A 18 7.05 6.38 -7.22
N LEU A 19 5.80 5.96 -6.99
CA LEU A 19 5.44 5.23 -5.78
C LEU A 19 6.12 3.85 -5.72
N ALA A 20 6.16 3.10 -6.83
CA ALA A 20 6.80 1.80 -6.88
C ALA A 20 8.30 1.90 -6.58
N SER A 21 8.99 2.86 -7.19
CA SER A 21 10.42 3.10 -6.96
C SER A 21 10.72 3.37 -5.49
N ARG A 22 9.90 4.22 -4.85
CA ARG A 22 10.02 4.52 -3.41
C ARG A 22 9.65 3.32 -2.53
N ALA A 23 8.70 2.50 -2.96
CA ALA A 23 8.32 1.30 -2.22
C ALA A 23 9.46 0.28 -2.18
N VAL A 24 10.22 0.13 -3.26
CA VAL A 24 11.41 -0.71 -3.25
C VAL A 24 12.49 -0.17 -2.32
N ASP A 25 12.77 1.14 -2.36
CA ASP A 25 13.79 1.73 -1.47
C ASP A 25 13.43 1.59 0.03
N GLU A 26 12.14 1.52 0.37
CA GLU A 26 11.64 1.35 1.74
C GLU A 26 11.42 -0.12 2.15
N LEU A 27 11.53 -1.07 1.22
CA LEU A 27 11.39 -2.50 1.51
C LEU A 27 12.58 -3.03 2.32
N GLN A 28 12.30 -3.90 3.30
CA GLN A 28 13.31 -4.70 3.98
C GLN A 28 13.05 -6.17 3.63
N GLY A 29 13.80 -6.69 2.65
CA GLY A 29 13.43 -7.93 1.98
C GLY A 29 12.06 -7.78 1.30
N ALA A 30 11.09 -8.59 1.72
CA ALA A 30 9.72 -8.55 1.20
C ALA A 30 8.70 -7.82 2.10
N ALA A 31 9.14 -7.28 3.23
CA ALA A 31 8.26 -6.72 4.25
C ALA A 31 8.40 -5.20 4.37
N LEU A 32 7.28 -4.55 4.67
CA LEU A 32 7.18 -3.10 4.87
C LEU A 32 6.64 -2.86 6.28
N SER A 33 7.37 -2.12 7.11
CA SER A 33 6.89 -1.79 8.46
C SER A 33 5.66 -0.87 8.39
N PRO A 34 4.79 -0.85 9.41
CA PRO A 34 3.59 -0.01 9.43
C PRO A 34 3.89 1.47 9.17
N ASP A 35 4.96 2.01 9.76
CA ASP A 35 5.35 3.42 9.59
C ASP A 35 5.80 3.73 8.16
N ARG A 36 6.56 2.83 7.54
CA ARG A 36 6.99 2.94 6.14
C ARG A 36 5.79 2.88 5.20
N ARG A 37 4.85 1.98 5.49
CA ARG A 37 3.61 1.85 4.70
C ARG A 37 2.80 3.13 4.79
N HIS A 38 2.67 3.72 5.98
CA HIS A 38 1.99 5.00 6.14
C HIS A 38 2.70 6.15 5.40
N ARG A 39 4.03 6.17 5.36
CA ARG A 39 4.78 7.16 4.57
C ARG A 39 4.52 7.03 3.07
N LEU A 40 4.55 5.80 2.54
CA LEU A 40 4.25 5.54 1.13
C LEU A 40 2.82 5.93 0.76
N LEU A 41 1.84 5.64 1.61
CA LEU A 41 0.45 6.05 1.37
C LEU A 41 0.27 7.57 1.40
N ARG A 42 0.99 8.29 2.27
CA ARG A 42 1.01 9.76 2.26
C ARG A 42 1.68 10.33 1.00
N LEU A 43 2.75 9.69 0.52
CA LEU A 43 3.37 10.04 -0.74
C LEU A 43 2.39 9.85 -1.91
N ALA A 44 1.74 8.68 -1.99
CA ALA A 44 0.75 8.38 -3.03
C ALA A 44 -0.38 9.41 -3.08
N HIS A 45 -0.88 9.83 -1.91
CA HIS A 45 -1.87 10.89 -1.81
C HIS A 45 -1.38 12.23 -2.39
N ARG A 46 -0.13 12.62 -2.10
CA ARG A 46 0.48 13.84 -2.70
C ARG A 46 0.68 13.73 -4.20
N LEU A 47 0.80 12.50 -4.72
CA LEU A 47 0.84 12.21 -6.16
C LEU A 47 -0.57 12.11 -6.78
N GLY A 48 -1.63 12.40 -6.02
CA GLY A 48 -3.02 12.38 -6.49
C GLY A 48 -3.63 10.98 -6.61
N MET A 49 -2.98 9.94 -6.07
CA MET A 49 -3.46 8.56 -6.14
C MET A 49 -4.51 8.25 -5.07
N ARG A 50 -5.50 7.43 -5.43
CA ARG A 50 -6.43 6.86 -4.45
C ARG A 50 -5.71 5.85 -3.57
N GLN A 51 -6.18 5.71 -2.33
CA GLN A 51 -5.58 4.78 -1.37
C GLN A 51 -5.61 3.33 -1.88
N PHE A 52 -6.67 2.93 -2.58
CA PHE A 52 -6.80 1.59 -3.16
C PHE A 52 -5.70 1.33 -4.22
N ASP A 53 -5.54 2.26 -5.17
CA ASP A 53 -4.54 2.14 -6.24
C ASP A 53 -3.12 2.14 -5.65
N ALA A 54 -2.86 2.98 -4.65
CA ALA A 54 -1.59 2.98 -3.92
C ALA A 54 -1.32 1.63 -3.23
N CYS A 55 -2.34 1.03 -2.61
CA CYS A 55 -2.22 -0.31 -2.02
C CYS A 55 -1.91 -1.37 -3.08
N MET A 56 -2.50 -1.28 -4.27
CA MET A 56 -2.22 -2.20 -5.37
C MET A 56 -0.77 -2.09 -5.85
N VAL A 57 -0.27 -0.87 -6.06
CA VAL A 57 1.13 -0.64 -6.44
C VAL A 57 2.07 -1.27 -5.43
N ILE A 58 1.86 -1.00 -4.14
CA ILE A 58 2.68 -1.56 -3.06
C ILE A 58 2.61 -3.09 -3.07
N ALA A 59 1.42 -3.68 -3.25
CA ALA A 59 1.25 -5.12 -3.29
C ALA A 59 2.01 -5.78 -4.45
N VAL A 60 2.02 -5.15 -5.64
CA VAL A 60 2.81 -5.63 -6.79
C VAL A 60 4.31 -5.63 -6.46
N VAL A 61 4.81 -4.56 -5.84
CA VAL A 61 6.22 -4.47 -5.46
C VAL A 61 6.57 -5.52 -4.40
N GLN A 62 5.72 -5.69 -3.38
CA GLN A 62 5.91 -6.73 -2.36
C GLN A 62 5.88 -8.15 -2.95
N ASP A 63 5.01 -8.41 -3.93
CA ASP A 63 4.96 -9.69 -4.64
C ASP A 63 6.27 -9.97 -5.38
N GLN A 64 6.82 -8.99 -6.10
CA GLN A 64 8.13 -9.14 -6.75
C GLN A 64 9.27 -9.34 -5.74
N ALA A 65 9.20 -8.68 -4.58
CA ALA A 65 10.15 -8.90 -3.51
C ALA A 65 10.07 -10.32 -2.94
N ARG A 66 8.86 -10.88 -2.78
CA ARG A 66 8.66 -12.28 -2.36
C ARG A 66 9.22 -13.28 -3.38
N LEU A 67 9.22 -12.93 -4.66
CA LEU A 67 9.82 -13.75 -5.72
C LEU A 67 11.34 -13.59 -5.82
N GLY A 68 11.98 -12.81 -4.94
CA GLY A 68 13.43 -12.57 -4.96
C GLY A 68 13.89 -11.68 -6.12
N LYS A 69 12.97 -11.00 -6.81
CA LYS A 69 13.29 -10.18 -7.99
C LYS A 69 13.75 -8.76 -7.63
N LEU A 70 13.63 -8.36 -6.37
CA LEU A 70 14.07 -7.05 -5.90
C LEU A 70 15.59 -6.91 -5.89
N ASP A 71 16.31 -7.97 -5.53
CA ASP A 71 17.78 -7.98 -5.50
C ASP A 71 18.35 -7.75 -6.91
N GLN A 72 17.69 -8.34 -7.91
CA GLN A 72 18.02 -8.15 -9.30
C GLN A 72 17.68 -6.73 -9.79
N TRP A 73 16.55 -6.16 -9.32
CA TRP A 73 16.18 -4.78 -9.63
C TRP A 73 17.17 -3.77 -9.04
N GLN A 74 17.65 -4.01 -7.81
CA GLN A 74 18.67 -3.17 -7.17
C GLN A 74 20.00 -3.25 -7.93
N ALA A 75 20.43 -4.46 -8.31
CA ALA A 75 21.65 -4.68 -9.10
C ALA A 75 21.57 -4.07 -10.51
N ASP A 76 20.38 -4.02 -11.10
CA ASP A 76 20.15 -3.40 -12.42
C ASP A 76 20.07 -1.87 -12.31
N LYS A 77 19.54 -1.34 -11.21
CA LYS A 77 19.58 0.10 -10.86
C LYS A 77 21.02 0.59 -10.71
N ASP A 78 21.87 -0.15 -10.00
CA ASP A 78 23.29 0.19 -9.80
C ASP A 78 24.08 0.11 -11.11
N ARG A 79 23.70 -0.78 -12.03
CA ARG A 79 24.30 -0.90 -13.37
C ARG A 79 23.77 0.10 -14.40
N GLY A 80 22.82 0.96 -14.04
CA GLY A 80 22.17 1.87 -14.98
C GLY A 80 21.31 1.16 -16.04
N GLN A 81 20.97 -0.12 -15.82
CA GLN A 81 20.17 -0.98 -16.68
C GLN A 81 18.76 -1.25 -16.11
N ALA A 82 18.31 -0.39 -15.19
CA ALA A 82 17.01 -0.51 -14.53
C ALA A 82 15.86 -0.78 -15.52
N GLN A 83 15.96 -0.28 -16.75
CA GLN A 83 14.94 -0.40 -17.80
C GLN A 83 14.49 -1.84 -18.12
N ALA A 84 15.37 -2.86 -18.06
CA ALA A 84 15.02 -4.21 -18.51
C ALA A 84 14.08 -4.96 -17.56
N GLN A 85 14.31 -4.92 -16.24
CA GLN A 85 13.38 -5.48 -15.24
C GLN A 85 12.26 -4.52 -14.86
N SER A 86 12.46 -3.22 -15.06
CA SER A 86 11.36 -2.25 -15.01
C SER A 86 10.24 -2.72 -15.93
N THR A 87 10.52 -3.36 -17.07
CA THR A 87 9.49 -3.92 -17.96
C THR A 87 8.46 -4.83 -17.30
N GLU A 88 8.81 -5.72 -16.36
CA GLU A 88 7.84 -6.65 -15.75
C GLU A 88 7.05 -5.98 -14.61
N VAL A 89 7.72 -5.20 -13.76
CA VAL A 89 7.03 -4.37 -12.75
C VAL A 89 6.10 -3.38 -13.47
N MET A 90 6.60 -2.68 -14.49
CA MET A 90 5.84 -1.78 -15.35
C MET A 90 4.66 -2.49 -16.01
N ARG A 91 4.86 -3.69 -16.58
CA ARG A 91 3.77 -4.48 -17.17
C ARG A 91 2.66 -4.74 -16.16
N ARG A 92 3.01 -5.02 -14.90
CA ARG A 92 2.03 -5.22 -13.83
C ARG A 92 1.42 -3.91 -13.34
N LEU A 93 2.18 -2.82 -13.30
CA LEU A 93 1.68 -1.48 -12.97
C LEU A 93 0.71 -0.94 -14.04
N GLN A 94 0.89 -1.30 -15.31
CA GLN A 94 -0.02 -0.91 -16.40
C GLN A 94 -1.45 -1.43 -16.20
N VAL A 95 -1.61 -2.58 -15.53
CA VAL A 95 -2.92 -3.15 -15.20
C VAL A 95 -3.63 -2.34 -14.11
N ILE A 96 -2.88 -1.61 -13.28
CA ILE A 96 -3.45 -0.77 -12.25
C ILE A 96 -4.03 0.48 -12.93
N PRO A 97 -5.32 0.79 -12.75
CA PRO A 97 -5.95 1.93 -13.41
C PRO A 97 -5.19 3.24 -13.15
N ILE A 98 -5.10 4.09 -14.17
CA ILE A 98 -4.47 5.40 -14.08
C ILE A 98 -5.22 6.23 -13.02
N PRO A 99 -4.51 6.88 -12.08
CA PRO A 99 -5.14 7.58 -10.96
C PRO A 99 -6.10 8.66 -11.46
N LYS A 100 -7.35 8.58 -10.99
CA LYS A 100 -8.30 9.70 -11.04
C LYS A 100 -8.10 10.49 -9.75
N HIS A 101 -8.01 11.82 -9.83
CA HIS A 101 -7.80 12.71 -8.70
C HIS A 101 -8.62 12.26 -7.47
N ALA A 102 -7.92 11.80 -6.43
CA ALA A 102 -8.55 11.33 -5.21
C ALA A 102 -9.29 12.50 -4.54
N SER A 103 -10.61 12.41 -4.37
CA SER A 103 -11.37 13.37 -3.58
C SER A 103 -11.07 13.14 -2.10
N GLU A 104 -10.83 14.22 -1.34
CA GLU A 104 -10.49 14.19 0.10
C GLU A 104 -11.49 13.37 0.95
N ALA A 105 -12.74 13.26 0.49
CA ALA A 105 -13.80 12.48 1.12
C ALA A 105 -13.49 10.97 1.21
N GLU A 106 -12.80 10.39 0.23
CA GLU A 106 -12.49 8.96 0.23
C GLU A 106 -11.38 8.59 1.24
N TYR A 107 -10.51 9.56 1.56
CA TYR A 107 -9.41 9.38 2.52
C TYR A 107 -9.90 9.37 3.99
N LEU A 108 -10.87 10.22 4.33
CA LEU A 108 -11.46 10.27 5.67
C LEU A 108 -12.26 9.00 6.01
N ALA A 109 -12.89 8.37 5.02
CA ALA A 109 -13.63 7.13 5.21
C ALA A 109 -12.76 5.93 5.62
N GLY A 110 -11.50 5.87 5.15
CA GLY A 110 -10.59 4.76 5.40
C GLY A 110 -9.91 4.76 6.77
N ARG A 111 -9.68 5.94 7.37
CA ARG A 111 -8.94 6.07 8.64
C ARG A 111 -9.80 5.86 9.88
N HIS A 112 -11.10 6.10 9.78
CA HIS A 112 -12.00 6.10 10.95
C HIS A 112 -12.44 4.69 11.38
N ARG A 113 -12.43 3.70 10.49
CA ARG A 113 -13.03 2.38 10.74
C ARG A 113 -12.25 1.47 11.70
N THR A 114 -10.93 1.59 11.81
CA THR A 114 -10.10 0.67 12.61
C THR A 114 -9.85 1.14 14.05
N LEU A 115 -9.86 2.45 14.30
CA LEU A 115 -9.75 3.02 15.64
C LEU A 115 -11.11 3.06 16.36
N PHE A 116 -12.20 3.40 15.67
CA PHE A 116 -13.53 3.38 16.27
C PHE A 116 -13.98 1.98 16.68
N TRP A 117 -13.68 0.95 15.89
CA TRP A 117 -14.09 -0.41 16.22
C TRP A 117 -13.37 -0.94 17.48
N LYS A 118 -12.10 -0.56 17.68
CA LYS A 118 -11.35 -0.88 18.90
C LYS A 118 -11.87 -0.14 20.13
N MET A 119 -12.34 1.11 19.99
CA MET A 119 -12.91 1.90 21.09
C MET A 119 -14.35 1.44 21.45
N ALA A 120 -15.17 1.08 20.45
CA ALA A 120 -16.52 0.61 20.70
C ALA A 120 -16.54 -0.74 21.45
N ALA A 121 -15.61 -1.65 21.13
CA ALA A 121 -15.50 -2.93 21.80
C ALA A 121 -15.12 -2.81 23.29
N SER A 122 -14.28 -1.85 23.67
CA SER A 122 -13.85 -1.67 25.07
C SER A 122 -14.95 -1.06 25.94
N ILE A 123 -15.73 -0.11 25.42
CA ILE A 123 -16.85 0.50 26.13
C ILE A 123 -17.94 -0.54 26.41
N GLY A 124 -18.28 -1.38 25.42
CA GLY A 124 -19.27 -2.45 25.60
C GLY A 124 -18.88 -3.45 26.70
N LEU A 125 -17.60 -3.84 26.75
CA LEU A 125 -17.09 -4.74 27.79
C LEU A 125 -17.17 -4.10 29.19
N ALA A 126 -16.78 -2.83 29.31
CA ALA A 126 -16.82 -2.10 30.57
C ALA A 126 -18.26 -1.98 31.12
N VAL A 127 -19.22 -1.69 30.24
CA VAL A 127 -20.64 -1.61 30.61
C VAL A 127 -21.18 -2.98 31.05
N LEU A 128 -20.83 -4.06 30.36
CA LEU A 128 -21.22 -5.42 30.73
C LEU A 128 -20.64 -5.85 32.08
N MET A 129 -19.36 -5.57 32.33
CA MET A 129 -18.73 -5.89 33.62
C MET A 129 -19.35 -5.09 34.77
N LEU A 130 -19.64 -3.81 34.55
CA LEU A 130 -20.31 -2.96 35.55
C LEU A 130 -21.73 -3.47 35.84
N TRP A 131 -22.47 -3.87 34.80
CA TRP A 131 -23.82 -4.41 34.95
C TRP A 131 -23.82 -5.74 35.72
N ALA A 132 -22.89 -6.65 35.41
CA ALA A 132 -22.74 -7.91 36.13
C ALA A 132 -22.41 -7.71 37.62
N LEU A 133 -21.55 -6.73 37.93
CA LEU A 133 -21.19 -6.39 39.31
C LEU A 133 -22.38 -5.84 40.10
N ILE A 134 -23.17 -4.93 39.50
CA ILE A 134 -24.37 -4.38 40.13
C ILE A 134 -25.44 -5.46 40.34
N SER A 135 -25.61 -6.36 39.37
CA SER A 135 -26.54 -7.48 39.47
C SER A 135 -26.18 -8.43 40.61
N TRP A 136 -24.87 -8.69 40.81
CA TRP A 136 -24.41 -9.54 41.91
C TRP A 136 -24.67 -8.90 43.27
N LEU A 137 -24.40 -7.60 43.42
CA LEU A 137 -24.62 -6.86 44.67
C LEU A 137 -26.10 -6.72 45.06
N ARG A 138 -27.03 -6.81 44.12
CA ARG A 138 -28.49 -6.75 44.40
C ARG A 138 -29.13 -8.13 44.57
N GLY A 139 -28.43 -9.21 44.21
CA GLY A 139 -28.97 -10.57 44.14
C GLY A 139 -28.41 -11.55 45.16
N GLY A 140 -27.54 -11.11 46.08
CA GLY A 140 -27.07 -11.87 47.24
C GLY A 140 -27.57 -11.24 48.53
#